data_AF-A0A812WN81-F1
#
_entry.id   AF-A0A812WN81-F1
#
_cell.length_a   1.000
_cell.length_b   1.000
_cell.length_c   1.000
_cell.angle_alpha   90.00
_cell.angle_beta   90.00
_cell.angle_gamma   90.00
#
_symmetry.space_group_name_H-M   'P 1'
#
loop_
_entity.id
_entity.type
_entity.pdbx_description
1 polymer ?
#
loop_
_entity_poly.entity_id
_entity_poly.type
_entity_poly.pdbx_seq_one_letter_code
_entity_poly.pdbx_strand_id
1 'polypeptide(L)'
;MGTVHASSDYDIKCIFVQPRSSYFGLKSSATTFKHNFAGAAGGSDVEISGWEARHALQLLSEDNPTVLGLLLSPVVFVGEEWRVRLQDAVQKHSNRQRLMYHWYSHARRNYQSYILNSESPQRKSTLAPEQP
;
A
#
# COMPACT_ATOMS: atom_id res chain seq x y z
N MET A 1 8.89 12.74 -9.75
CA MET A 1 9.01 11.79 -10.88
C MET A 1 7.71 11.01 -10.95
N GLY A 2 6.82 11.39 -11.87
CA GLY A 2 5.52 10.75 -12.04
C GLY A 2 5.58 9.76 -13.19
N THR A 3 5.14 8.52 -12.93
CA THR A 3 4.92 7.50 -13.95
C THR A 3 3.43 7.53 -14.31
N VAL A 4 3.08 8.16 -15.43
CA VAL A 4 1.74 8.04 -16.01
C VAL A 4 1.67 6.73 -16.79
N HIS A 5 0.67 5.89 -16.52
CA HIS A 5 0.57 4.52 -17.01
C HIS A 5 -0.82 4.28 -17.62
N ALA A 6 -0.91 3.76 -18.85
CA ALA A 6 -2.17 3.52 -19.58
C ALA A 6 -2.90 2.19 -19.22
N SER A 7 -2.47 1.51 -18.15
CA SER A 7 -3.12 0.31 -17.59
C SER A 7 -2.83 0.29 -16.08
N SER A 8 -3.13 1.39 -15.40
CA SER A 8 -2.87 1.47 -13.96
C SER A 8 -3.78 0.46 -13.26
N ASP A 9 -3.19 -0.61 -12.72
CA ASP A 9 -3.85 -1.44 -11.71
C ASP A 9 -4.06 -0.54 -10.49
N TYR A 10 -5.30 -0.18 -10.20
CA TYR A 10 -5.58 0.78 -9.14
C TYR A 10 -5.48 0.09 -7.79
N ASP A 11 -4.35 0.24 -7.11
CA ASP A 11 -4.15 -0.19 -5.73
C ASP A 11 -4.72 0.85 -4.75
N ILE A 12 -5.90 0.57 -4.20
CA ILE A 12 -6.49 1.35 -3.13
C ILE A 12 -6.15 0.68 -1.80
N LYS A 13 -5.48 1.41 -0.92
CA LYS A 13 -5.21 0.97 0.44
C LYS A 13 -6.07 1.80 1.41
N CYS A 14 -6.66 1.18 2.43
CA CYS A 14 -7.47 1.88 3.42
C CYS A 14 -7.23 1.39 4.85
N ILE A 15 -7.58 2.25 5.81
CA ILE A 15 -7.69 1.90 7.23
C ILE A 15 -9.17 1.96 7.57
N PHE A 16 -9.70 0.92 8.21
CA PHE A 16 -11.12 0.83 8.53
C PHE A 16 -11.34 0.50 10.01
N VAL A 17 -12.54 0.84 10.50
CA VAL A 17 -13.00 0.52 11.86
C VAL A 17 -14.17 -0.46 11.74
N GLN A 18 -14.15 -1.51 12.54
CA GLN A 18 -15.24 -2.47 12.58
C GLN A 18 -16.43 -1.91 13.39
N PRO A 19 -17.65 -2.45 13.23
CA PRO A 19 -18.75 -2.14 14.13
C PRO A 19 -18.36 -2.40 15.59
N ARG A 20 -18.87 -1.58 16.51
CA ARG A 20 -18.52 -1.64 17.94
C ARG A 20 -18.73 -3.04 18.54
N SER A 21 -19.80 -3.74 18.16
CA SER A 21 -20.11 -5.10 18.60
C SER A 21 -19.02 -6.12 18.27
N SER A 22 -18.29 -5.94 17.15
CA SER A 22 -17.20 -6.82 16.72
C SER A 22 -15.99 -6.81 17.67
N TYR A 23 -15.85 -5.77 18.49
CA TYR A 23 -14.77 -5.68 19.49
C TYR A 23 -15.10 -6.38 20.81
N PHE A 24 -16.36 -6.72 21.05
CA PHE A 24 -16.81 -7.36 22.29
C PHE A 24 -17.01 -8.88 22.18
N GLY A 25 -16.77 -9.46 21.00
CA GLY A 25 -16.86 -10.90 20.78
C GLY A 25 -15.67 -11.67 21.37
N LEU A 26 -15.89 -12.93 21.74
CA LEU A 26 -14.83 -13.84 22.18
C LEU A 26 -13.83 -14.18 21.06
N LYS A 27 -14.28 -14.14 19.80
CA LYS A 27 -13.44 -14.41 18.62
C LYS A 27 -12.89 -13.10 18.07
N SER A 28 -11.61 -13.12 17.71
CA SER A 28 -10.99 -12.00 17.01
C SER A 28 -11.63 -11.83 15.63
N SER A 29 -11.87 -10.57 15.25
CA SER A 29 -12.34 -10.21 13.91
C SER A 29 -11.18 -10.14 12.92
N ALA A 30 -11.50 -10.19 11.63
CA ALA A 30 -10.51 -9.99 10.56
C ALA A 30 -9.82 -8.62 10.72
N THR A 31 -8.49 -8.64 10.74
CA THR A 31 -7.65 -7.45 10.90
C THR A 31 -7.16 -6.90 9.56
N THR A 32 -7.41 -7.62 8.47
CA THR A 32 -7.10 -7.24 7.09
C THR A 32 -8.21 -7.69 6.15
N PHE A 33 -8.29 -7.05 4.98
CA PHE A 33 -9.05 -7.57 3.85
C PHE A 33 -8.34 -7.25 2.54
N LYS A 34 -8.70 -7.99 1.49
CA LYS A 34 -8.31 -7.73 0.11
C LYS A 34 -9.46 -8.14 -0.81
N HIS A 35 -9.76 -7.30 -1.80
CA HIS A 35 -10.81 -7.55 -2.78
C HIS A 35 -10.42 -6.93 -4.13
N ASN A 36 -10.75 -7.61 -5.22
CA ASN A 36 -10.43 -7.16 -6.57
C ASN A 36 -11.73 -6.91 -7.33
N PHE A 37 -11.88 -5.71 -7.89
CA PHE A 37 -13.00 -5.32 -8.72
C PHE A 37 -12.57 -5.30 -10.19
N ALA A 38 -13.08 -6.24 -10.98
CA ALA A 38 -12.75 -6.33 -12.39
C ALA A 38 -13.41 -5.18 -13.19
N GLY A 39 -12.66 -4.50 -14.05
CA GLY A 39 -13.16 -3.48 -14.97
C GLY A 39 -13.74 -2.20 -14.32
N ALA A 40 -13.51 -1.97 -13.03
CA ALA A 40 -14.17 -0.91 -12.27
C ALA A 40 -13.71 0.52 -12.60
N ALA A 41 -12.51 0.70 -13.16
CA ALA A 41 -11.95 2.01 -13.50
C ALA A 41 -11.73 2.15 -15.00
N GLY A 42 -12.80 2.50 -15.75
CA GLY A 42 -12.74 2.66 -17.20
C GLY A 42 -12.31 1.38 -17.93
N GLY A 43 -12.73 0.22 -17.41
CA GLY A 43 -12.32 -1.09 -17.93
C GLY A 43 -11.02 -1.65 -17.34
N SER A 44 -10.37 -0.93 -16.42
CA SER A 44 -9.20 -1.45 -15.66
C SER A 44 -9.64 -2.05 -14.31
N ASP A 45 -8.89 -3.05 -13.85
CA ASP A 45 -9.11 -3.70 -12.56
C ASP A 45 -8.65 -2.81 -11.39
N VAL A 46 -9.34 -2.93 -10.26
CA VAL A 46 -9.07 -2.17 -9.03
C VAL A 46 -8.89 -3.15 -7.88
N GLU A 47 -7.70 -3.14 -7.27
CA GLU A 47 -7.44 -3.88 -6.05
C GLU A 47 -7.66 -2.97 -4.84
N ILE A 48 -8.58 -3.34 -3.95
CA ILE A 48 -8.72 -2.71 -2.65
C ILE A 48 -8.20 -3.63 -1.56
N SER A 49 -7.42 -3.08 -0.63
CA SER A 49 -7.01 -3.80 0.57
C SER A 49 -6.89 -2.85 1.75
N GLY A 50 -6.98 -3.39 2.95
CA GLY A 50 -6.92 -2.53 4.11
C GLY A 50 -6.66 -3.25 5.41
N TRP A 51 -6.44 -2.45 6.44
CA TRP A 51 -6.15 -2.88 7.80
C TRP A 51 -7.18 -2.32 8.77
N GLU A 52 -7.59 -3.14 9.73
CA GLU A 52 -8.37 -2.66 10.87
C GLU A 52 -7.53 -1.67 11.67
N ALA A 53 -8.15 -0.62 12.21
CA ALA A 53 -7.46 0.49 12.84
C ALA A 53 -6.42 0.05 13.90
N ARG A 54 -6.75 -0.90 14.79
CA ARG A 54 -5.76 -1.37 15.80
C ARG A 54 -4.57 -2.07 15.16
N HIS A 55 -4.81 -2.89 14.13
CA HIS A 55 -3.75 -3.56 13.41
C HIS A 55 -2.88 -2.58 12.63
N ALA A 56 -3.49 -1.58 11.98
CA ALA A 56 -2.76 -0.50 11.31
C ALA A 56 -1.86 0.27 12.31
N LEU A 57 -2.38 0.61 13.49
CA LEU A 57 -1.61 1.29 14.54
C LEU A 57 -0.47 0.43 15.07
N GLN A 58 -0.69 -0.88 15.24
CA GLN A 58 0.38 -1.80 15.62
C GLN A 58 1.49 -1.82 14.55
N LEU A 59 1.12 -1.95 13.28
CA LEU A 59 2.07 -1.92 12.17
C LEU A 59 2.83 -0.58 12.11
N LEU A 60 2.17 0.54 12.36
CA LEU A 60 2.82 1.85 12.45
C LEU A 60 3.81 1.92 13.62
N SER A 61 3.46 1.36 14.78
CA SER A 61 4.38 1.28 15.93
C SER A 61 5.61 0.41 15.67
N GLU A 62 5.50 -0.51 14.71
CA GLU A 62 6.57 -1.37 14.26
C GLU A 62 7.37 -0.79 13.08
N ASP A 63 7.10 0.46 12.68
CA ASP A 63 7.69 1.13 11.52
C ASP A 63 7.47 0.35 10.21
N ASN A 64 6.31 -0.29 10.04
CA ASN A 64 5.99 -1.03 8.84
C ASN A 64 5.94 -0.09 7.60
N PRO A 65 6.79 -0.30 6.58
CA PRO A 65 6.93 0.61 5.45
C PRO A 65 5.66 0.71 4.59
N THR A 66 4.85 -0.35 4.52
CA THR A 66 3.63 -0.38 3.70
C THR A 66 2.56 0.54 4.27
N VAL A 67 2.26 0.43 5.57
CA VAL A 67 1.24 1.26 6.23
C VAL A 67 1.74 2.71 6.35
N LEU A 68 3.05 2.91 6.53
CA LEU A 68 3.64 4.24 6.47
C LEU A 68 3.53 4.88 5.09
N GLY A 69 3.79 4.13 4.02
CA GLY A 69 3.62 4.59 2.64
C GLY A 69 2.17 5.01 2.36
N LEU A 70 1.19 4.25 2.86
CA LEU A 70 -0.22 4.64 2.83
C LEU A 70 -0.45 5.95 3.58
N LEU A 71 -0.02 6.03 4.85
CA LEU A 71 -0.28 7.17 5.71
C LEU A 71 0.32 8.46 5.12
N LEU A 72 1.52 8.37 4.56
CA LEU A 72 2.27 9.49 3.98
C LEU A 72 1.99 9.71 2.49
N SER A 73 1.10 8.92 1.89
CA SER A 73 0.73 9.09 0.48
C SER A 73 0.19 10.50 0.22
N PRO A 74 0.65 11.18 -0.85
CA PRO A 74 0.09 12.47 -1.24
C PRO A 74 -1.33 12.34 -1.81
N VAL A 75 -1.70 11.15 -2.31
CA VAL A 75 -3.04 10.88 -2.86
C VAL A 75 -3.93 10.32 -1.76
N VAL A 76 -4.99 11.05 -1.45
CA VAL A 76 -5.98 10.71 -0.42
C VAL A 76 -7.37 10.79 -1.03
N PHE A 77 -8.11 9.70 -0.96
CA PHE A 77 -9.51 9.65 -1.42
C PHE A 77 -10.47 10.09 -0.34
N VAL A 78 -10.29 9.52 0.86
CA VAL A 78 -11.05 9.83 2.06
C VAL A 78 -10.04 10.03 3.19
N GLY A 79 -10.10 11.19 3.84
CA GLY A 79 -9.20 11.53 4.94
C GLY A 79 -9.94 12.35 5.98
N GLU A 80 -9.76 11.99 7.24
CA GLU A 80 -10.31 12.70 8.39
C GLU A 80 -9.18 13.27 9.26
N GLU A 81 -9.54 14.04 10.29
CA GLU A 81 -8.60 14.66 11.23
C GLU A 81 -7.64 13.66 11.92
N TRP A 82 -8.06 12.40 12.09
CA TRP A 82 -7.21 11.38 12.70
C TRP A 82 -5.94 11.12 11.89
N ARG A 83 -5.98 11.29 10.56
CA ARG A 83 -4.81 11.04 9.70
C ARG A 83 -3.69 12.00 10.02
N VAL A 84 -3.99 13.30 10.17
CA VAL A 84 -3.01 14.34 10.48
C VAL A 84 -2.35 14.05 11.83
N ARG A 85 -3.15 13.69 12.84
CA ARG A 85 -2.63 13.29 14.15
C ARG A 85 -1.70 12.08 14.09
N LEU A 86 -2.02 11.08 13.28
CA LEU A 86 -1.15 9.92 13.09
C LEU A 86 0.13 10.27 12.34
N GLN A 87 0.06 11.14 11.32
CA GLN A 87 1.26 11.62 10.62
C GLN A 87 2.21 12.34 11.57
N ASP A 88 1.71 13.23 12.42
CA ASP A 88 2.50 13.92 13.42
C ASP A 88 3.15 12.95 14.42
N ALA A 89 2.38 11.94 14.88
CA ALA A 89 2.89 10.94 15.81
C ALA A 89 4.01 10.09 15.17
N VAL A 90 3.80 9.61 13.95
CA VAL A 90 4.80 8.85 13.18
C VAL A 90 6.06 9.67 12.98
N GLN A 91 5.95 10.94 12.58
CA GLN A 91 7.13 11.80 12.39
C GLN A 91 7.95 11.99 13.67
N LYS A 92 7.29 11.98 14.84
CA LYS A 92 7.94 12.15 16.14
C LYS A 92 8.54 10.86 16.70
N HIS A 93 7.94 9.71 16.40
CA HIS A 93 8.24 8.45 17.09
C HIS A 93 8.89 7.37 16.22
N SER A 94 8.86 7.51 14.89
CA SER A 94 9.42 6.48 14.00
C SER A 94 10.94 6.35 14.10
N ASN A 95 11.41 5.10 14.07
CA ASN A 95 12.84 4.80 14.07
C ASN A 95 13.40 4.80 12.64
N ARG A 96 14.13 5.85 12.29
CA ARG A 96 14.76 6.03 10.97
C ARG A 96 15.69 4.87 10.58
N GLN A 97 16.46 4.31 11.53
CA GLN A 97 17.36 3.19 11.25
C GLN A 97 16.55 1.94 10.87
N ARG A 98 15.49 1.64 11.64
CA ARG A 98 14.60 0.52 11.37
C ARG A 98 13.95 0.63 9.99
N LEU A 99 13.46 1.81 9.64
CA LEU A 99 12.91 2.09 8.31
C LEU A 99 13.92 1.84 7.20
N MET A 100 15.15 2.34 7.33
CA MET A 100 16.20 2.11 6.33
C MET A 100 16.46 0.62 6.13
N TYR A 101 16.52 -0.18 7.20
CA TYR A 101 16.68 -1.63 7.09
C TYR A 101 15.49 -2.30 6.39
N HIS A 102 14.25 -1.89 6.67
CA HIS A 102 13.07 -2.40 5.97
C HIS A 102 13.14 -2.13 4.47
N TRP A 103 13.42 -0.88 4.08
CA TRP A 103 13.55 -0.50 2.67
C TRP A 103 14.70 -1.23 1.98
N TYR A 104 15.86 -1.35 2.64
CA TYR A 104 17.01 -2.07 2.10
C TYR A 104 16.72 -3.55 1.89
N SER A 105 16.13 -4.22 2.87
CA SER A 105 15.75 -5.63 2.77
C SER A 105 14.75 -5.86 1.62
N HIS A 106 13.76 -4.98 1.50
CA HIS A 106 12.78 -5.02 0.42
C HIS A 106 13.41 -4.80 -0.96
N ALA A 107 14.26 -3.77 -1.09
CA ALA A 107 14.98 -3.48 -2.32
C ALA A 107 15.91 -4.63 -2.73
N ARG A 108 16.63 -5.23 -1.78
CA ARG A 108 17.50 -6.37 -2.01
C ARG A 108 16.71 -7.59 -2.49
N ARG A 109 15.59 -7.92 -1.84
CA ARG A 109 14.72 -9.02 -2.26
C ARG A 109 14.17 -8.78 -3.66
N ASN A 110 13.66 -7.58 -3.94
CA ASN A 110 13.17 -7.22 -5.28
C ASN A 110 14.26 -7.34 -6.34
N TYR A 111 15.47 -6.84 -6.04
CA TYR A 111 16.61 -6.96 -6.93
C TYR A 111 16.97 -8.42 -7.22
N GLN A 112 16.99 -9.28 -6.20
CA GLN A 112 17.28 -10.69 -6.36
C GLN A 112 16.19 -11.41 -7.17
N SER A 113 14.92 -11.21 -6.82
CA SER A 113 13.79 -11.90 -7.44
C SER A 113 13.55 -11.50 -8.89
N TYR A 114 13.68 -10.20 -9.22
CA TYR A 114 13.21 -9.67 -10.51
C TYR A 114 14.31 -9.05 -11.38
N ILE A 115 15.46 -8.66 -10.83
CA ILE A 115 16.51 -8.00 -11.62
C ILE A 115 17.64 -8.99 -11.94
N LEU A 116 18.10 -9.73 -10.94
CA LEU A 116 19.19 -10.72 -11.07
C LEU A 116 18.75 -12.00 -11.80
N ASN A 117 17.55 -12.52 -11.49
CA ASN A 117 17.07 -13.78 -12.07
C ASN A 117 16.58 -13.66 -13.51
N SER A 118 16.76 -12.49 -14.17
CA SER A 118 16.41 -12.27 -15.57
C SER A 118 14.96 -12.61 -15.98
N GLU A 119 14.06 -12.84 -15.02
CA GLU A 119 12.66 -12.49 -15.21
C GLU A 119 12.61 -10.98 -15.32
N SER A 120 12.81 -10.46 -16.53
CA SER A 120 12.68 -9.05 -16.84
C SER A 120 11.45 -8.53 -16.07
N PRO A 121 11.56 -7.51 -15.19
CA PRO A 121 10.36 -6.91 -14.61
C PRO A 121 9.50 -6.53 -15.81
N GLN A 122 8.30 -7.10 -15.94
CA GLN A 122 7.56 -7.13 -17.21
C GLN A 122 7.74 -5.81 -17.95
N ARG A 123 8.63 -5.80 -18.96
CA ARG A 123 8.97 -4.57 -19.67
C ARG A 123 7.80 -4.31 -20.58
N LYS A 124 7.13 -3.17 -20.38
CA LYS A 124 6.12 -2.70 -21.31
C LYS A 124 6.77 -2.49 -22.67
N SER A 125 6.37 -3.32 -23.63
CA SER A 125 6.75 -3.18 -25.03
C SER A 125 6.21 -1.85 -25.55
N THR A 126 7.09 -0.89 -25.84
CA THR A 126 6.70 0.36 -26.50
C THR A 126 6.88 0.24 -28.01
N LEU A 127 5.76 0.49 -28.70
CA LEU A 127 5.60 0.98 -30.08
C LEU A 127 5.94 -0.01 -31.22
N ALA A 128 4.87 -0.46 -31.89
CA ALA A 128 4.95 -0.86 -33.29
C ALA A 128 5.40 0.35 -34.13
N PRO A 129 6.26 0.18 -35.14
CA PRO A 129 6.72 1.28 -35.98
C PRO A 129 5.52 1.89 -36.72
N GLU A 130 5.43 3.22 -36.71
CA GLU A 130 4.55 3.97 -37.61
C GLU A 130 4.73 3.42 -39.03
N GLN A 131 3.63 2.97 -39.63
CA GLN A 131 3.57 2.63 -41.05
C GLN A 131 3.15 3.90 -41.82
N PRO A 132 3.69 4.12 -43.03
CA PRO A 132 3.75 5.40 -43.73
C PRO A 132 2.40 5.94 -44.23
#